data_AF-A0A9P7MEJ1-F1
#
_entry.id   AF-A0A9P7MEJ1-F1
#
_cell.length_a   1.000
_cell.length_b   1.000
_cell.length_c   1.000
_cell.angle_alpha   90.00
_cell.angle_beta   90.00
_cell.angle_gamma   90.00
#
_symmetry.space_group_name_H-M   'P 1'
#
loop_
_entity.id
_entity.type
_entity.pdbx_description
1 polymer ?
#
loop_
_entity_poly.entity_id
_entity_poly.type
_entity_poly.pdbx_seq_one_letter_code
_entity_poly.pdbx_strand_id
1 'polypeptide(L)'
;MSLCKACEEPLVIRLDEDVEAEAPVEAETVADDLELRCGCHFHWECLMEQATSVASSFKCPSCDKYLAVTVAEASSASQSRESSGKASILARYSNEGGIQENLELMESLAEEAYLQNNPETRPARAFLVMCSAGDIAGAVDLLQDVSSEGHDIGSIVRYQDPLGDMKSGLHLSVETQQVGMVLTLLWLSSSLPAEDFPDLFLRSAEEKGLGRLGVQPGQDIRGLRDSQGRTAETLAKQNHGPVWKLLEAGALTPQE
;
A
#
# COMPACT_ATOMS: atom_id res chain seq x y z
N MET A 1 -27.35 -17.10 -11.70
CA MET A 1 -26.21 -16.19 -11.47
C MET A 1 -26.63 -15.24 -10.37
N SER A 2 -25.80 -15.08 -9.34
CA SER A 2 -25.99 -14.04 -8.34
C SER A 2 -25.78 -12.67 -8.98
N LEU A 3 -26.51 -11.64 -8.54
CA LEU A 3 -26.28 -10.24 -8.91
C LEU A 3 -25.63 -9.52 -7.73
N CYS A 4 -24.86 -8.48 -8.03
CA CYS A 4 -24.30 -7.62 -7.00
C CYS A 4 -25.41 -6.97 -6.17
N LYS A 5 -25.28 -7.03 -4.84
CA LYS A 5 -26.27 -6.46 -3.92
C LYS A 5 -26.21 -4.93 -3.79
N ALA A 6 -25.24 -4.28 -4.41
CA ALA A 6 -25.12 -2.82 -4.42
C ALA A 6 -25.63 -2.19 -5.74
N CYS A 7 -25.17 -2.70 -6.89
CA CYS A 7 -25.49 -2.12 -8.20
C CYS A 7 -26.49 -2.93 -9.02
N GLU A 8 -26.88 -4.14 -8.56
CA GLU A 8 -27.81 -5.06 -9.25
C GLU A 8 -27.32 -5.60 -10.60
N GLU A 9 -26.05 -5.37 -10.96
CA GLU A 9 -25.43 -5.88 -12.19
C GLU A 9 -24.82 -7.29 -12.00
N PRO A 10 -24.57 -8.02 -13.11
CA PRO A 10 -23.82 -9.28 -13.09
C PRO A 10 -22.43 -9.13 -12.47
N LEU A 11 -22.01 -10.11 -11.67
CA LEU A 11 -20.73 -10.14 -10.94
C LEU A 11 -19.56 -10.54 -11.85
N VAL A 12 -19.41 -9.81 -12.95
CA VAL A 12 -18.35 -9.97 -13.92
C VAL A 12 -17.82 -8.62 -14.35
N ILE A 13 -16.53 -8.55 -14.65
CA ILE A 13 -15.89 -7.42 -15.31
C ILE A 13 -15.76 -7.78 -16.80
N ARG A 14 -16.11 -6.82 -17.67
CA ARG A 14 -15.89 -6.95 -19.11
C ARG A 14 -14.46 -6.51 -19.41
N LEU A 15 -13.71 -7.37 -20.07
CA LEU A 15 -12.42 -7.01 -20.64
C LEU A 15 -12.73 -6.34 -21.98
N ASP A 16 -12.41 -5.05 -22.10
CA ASP A 16 -12.60 -4.33 -23.35
C ASP A 16 -11.68 -4.92 -24.44
N GLU A 17 -12.22 -5.04 -25.65
CA GLU A 17 -11.50 -5.56 -26.82
C GLU A 17 -10.45 -4.54 -27.29
N ASP A 18 -9.27 -5.03 -27.66
CA ASP A 18 -8.35 -4.26 -28.51
C ASP A 18 -9.14 -3.74 -29.73
N VAL A 19 -9.17 -2.42 -29.89
CA VAL A 19 -10.03 -1.67 -30.83
C VAL A 19 -9.75 -1.95 -32.33
N GLU A 20 -8.99 -2.99 -32.66
CA GLU A 20 -8.56 -3.37 -34.01
C GLU A 20 -9.18 -4.68 -34.55
N ALA A 21 -10.04 -5.38 -33.80
CA ALA A 21 -10.66 -6.62 -34.28
C ALA A 21 -11.98 -6.37 -35.06
N GLU A 22 -11.97 -6.53 -36.39
CA GLU A 22 -13.15 -6.44 -37.28
C GLU A 22 -14.10 -7.67 -37.21
N ALA A 23 -14.19 -8.38 -36.08
CA ALA A 23 -15.10 -9.50 -35.89
C ALA A 23 -15.89 -9.34 -34.59
N PRO A 24 -17.16 -9.80 -34.51
CA PRO A 24 -17.90 -9.82 -33.25
C PRO A 24 -17.27 -10.88 -32.35
N VAL A 25 -16.30 -10.47 -31.54
CA VAL A 25 -15.77 -11.28 -30.45
C VAL A 25 -16.82 -11.21 -29.33
N GLU A 26 -17.11 -12.35 -28.70
CA GLU A 26 -17.86 -12.31 -27.45
C GLU A 26 -16.95 -11.63 -26.43
N ALA A 27 -17.37 -10.47 -25.91
CA ALA A 27 -16.61 -9.73 -24.90
C ALA A 27 -16.16 -10.69 -23.80
N GLU A 28 -14.85 -10.85 -23.64
CA GLU A 28 -14.29 -11.72 -22.62
C GLU A 28 -14.67 -11.15 -21.25
N THR A 29 -15.20 -12.00 -20.37
CA THR A 29 -15.62 -11.59 -19.04
C THR A 29 -14.91 -12.41 -18.00
N VAL A 30 -14.46 -11.75 -16.95
CA VAL A 30 -13.85 -12.37 -15.77
C VAL A 30 -14.77 -12.18 -14.58
N ALA A 31 -14.72 -13.12 -13.63
CA ALA A 31 -15.51 -13.02 -12.41
C ALA A 31 -15.07 -11.79 -11.59
N ASP A 32 -16.03 -11.16 -10.92
CA ASP A 32 -15.79 -10.22 -9.82
C ASP A 32 -16.89 -10.46 -8.77
N ASP A 33 -16.78 -11.62 -8.12
CA ASP A 33 -17.78 -12.11 -7.18
C ASP A 33 -17.18 -12.25 -5.78
N LEU A 34 -17.50 -11.30 -4.91
CA LEU A 34 -17.18 -11.31 -3.49
C LEU A 34 -18.38 -11.79 -2.67
N GLU A 35 -18.35 -13.06 -2.25
CA GLU A 35 -19.37 -13.65 -1.39
C GLU A 35 -19.00 -13.48 0.09
N LEU A 36 -19.84 -12.73 0.81
CA LEU A 36 -19.78 -12.63 2.28
C LEU A 36 -20.45 -13.86 2.92
N ARG A 37 -20.07 -14.20 4.16
CA ARG A 37 -20.63 -15.36 4.90
C ARG A 37 -22.13 -15.36 5.12
N CYS A 38 -22.77 -14.20 4.99
CA CYS A 38 -24.22 -14.10 5.01
C CYS A 38 -24.90 -14.62 3.72
N GLY A 39 -24.12 -14.93 2.68
CA GLY A 39 -24.54 -15.33 1.34
C GLY A 39 -24.82 -14.15 0.40
N CYS A 40 -24.50 -12.92 0.80
CA CYS A 40 -24.63 -11.75 -0.08
C CYS A 40 -23.38 -11.63 -0.96
N HIS A 41 -23.61 -11.27 -2.23
CA HIS A 41 -22.56 -11.13 -3.23
C HIS A 41 -22.42 -9.67 -3.66
N PHE A 42 -21.19 -9.22 -3.89
CA PHE A 42 -20.85 -7.86 -4.31
C PHE A 42 -19.71 -7.90 -5.32
N HIS A 43 -19.63 -6.91 -6.20
CA HIS A 43 -18.36 -6.54 -6.83
C HIS A 43 -17.38 -6.07 -5.75
N TRP A 44 -16.09 -6.26 -5.97
CA TRP A 44 -15.07 -5.81 -5.02
C TRP A 44 -15.22 -4.31 -4.72
N GLU A 45 -15.26 -3.49 -5.76
CA GLU A 45 -15.39 -2.03 -5.65
C GLU A 45 -16.68 -1.62 -4.94
N CYS A 46 -17.82 -2.24 -5.29
CA CYS A 46 -19.11 -1.97 -4.64
C CYS A 46 -19.10 -2.22 -3.12
N LEU A 47 -18.39 -3.24 -2.63
CA LEU A 47 -18.25 -3.43 -1.19
C LEU A 47 -17.30 -2.40 -0.59
N MET A 48 -16.20 -2.07 -1.26
CA MET A 48 -15.23 -1.08 -0.80
C MET A 48 -15.81 0.33 -0.70
N GLU A 49 -16.76 0.71 -1.57
CA GLU A 49 -17.53 1.95 -1.42
C GLU A 49 -18.31 2.02 -0.09
N GLN A 50 -18.64 0.87 0.51
CA GLN A 50 -19.31 0.76 1.81
C GLN A 50 -18.33 0.57 2.98
N ALA A 51 -17.01 0.64 2.74
CA ALA A 51 -15.97 0.29 3.71
C ALA A 51 -16.13 0.99 5.06
N THR A 52 -16.40 2.30 5.09
CA THR A 52 -16.60 3.05 6.36
C THR A 52 -17.73 2.45 7.22
N SER A 53 -18.85 2.08 6.59
CA SER A 53 -20.01 1.49 7.29
C SER A 53 -19.71 0.06 7.74
N VAL A 54 -19.10 -0.75 6.88
CA VAL A 54 -18.81 -2.15 7.16
C VAL A 54 -17.72 -2.30 8.23
N ALA A 55 -16.64 -1.53 8.15
CA ALA A 55 -15.52 -1.57 9.10
C ALA A 55 -15.94 -1.14 10.52
N SER A 56 -16.90 -0.21 10.64
CA SER A 56 -17.39 0.28 11.94
C SER A 56 -18.49 -0.58 12.56
N SER A 57 -19.39 -1.13 11.74
CA SER A 57 -20.55 -1.90 12.21
C SER A 57 -20.31 -3.42 12.25
N PHE A 58 -19.35 -3.91 11.48
CA PHE A 58 -19.15 -5.33 11.16
C PHE A 58 -20.42 -5.99 10.62
N LYS A 59 -21.26 -5.27 9.87
CA LYS A 59 -22.51 -5.77 9.29
C LYS A 59 -22.48 -5.73 7.77
N CYS A 60 -23.22 -6.66 7.16
CA CYS A 60 -23.46 -6.66 5.73
C CYS A 60 -24.32 -5.44 5.35
N PRO A 61 -23.91 -4.61 4.36
CA PRO A 61 -24.66 -3.43 3.97
C PRO A 61 -25.98 -3.77 3.26
N SER A 62 -26.17 -5.02 2.80
CA SER A 62 -27.39 -5.46 2.13
C SER A 62 -28.43 -6.10 3.06
N CYS A 63 -27.99 -6.85 4.09
CA CYS A 63 -28.91 -7.65 4.92
C CYS A 63 -28.72 -7.48 6.43
N ASP A 64 -27.87 -6.56 6.87
CA ASP A 64 -27.59 -6.21 8.28
C ASP A 64 -27.06 -7.35 9.17
N LYS A 65 -26.83 -8.55 8.60
CA LYS A 65 -26.24 -9.67 9.34
C LYS A 65 -24.82 -9.31 9.78
N TYR A 66 -24.51 -9.66 11.02
CA TYR A 66 -23.18 -9.50 11.59
C TYR A 66 -22.17 -10.43 10.88
N LEU A 67 -21.03 -9.86 10.48
CA LEU A 67 -20.03 -10.47 9.63
C LEU A 67 -18.75 -10.84 10.36
N ALA A 68 -18.46 -10.28 11.53
CA ALA A 68 -17.18 -10.56 12.19
C ALA A 68 -17.12 -11.96 12.78
N VAL A 69 -15.95 -12.58 12.71
CA VAL A 69 -15.54 -13.69 13.57
C VAL A 69 -14.43 -13.27 14.51
N THR A 70 -14.43 -13.89 15.68
CA THR A 70 -13.26 -13.91 16.54
C THR A 70 -12.32 -15.00 16.02
N VAL A 71 -11.15 -14.61 15.53
CA VAL A 71 -10.08 -15.58 15.25
C VAL A 71 -9.40 -15.85 16.59
N ALA A 72 -9.69 -16.99 17.20
CA ALA A 72 -8.88 -17.47 18.31
C ALA A 72 -7.52 -17.88 17.73
N GLU A 73 -6.43 -17.26 18.18
CA GLU A 73 -5.08 -17.71 17.83
C GLU A 73 -4.94 -19.18 18.21
N ALA A 74 -4.90 -20.06 17.21
CA ALA A 74 -4.65 -21.46 17.42
C ALA A 74 -3.15 -21.64 17.72
N SER A 75 -2.77 -21.54 19.00
CA SER A 75 -1.54 -22.16 19.52
C SER A 75 -1.59 -22.34 21.05
N SER A 76 -1.85 -23.58 21.43
CA SER A 76 -1.31 -24.33 22.56
C SER A 76 -0.79 -23.58 23.79
N ALA A 77 -1.55 -23.75 24.89
CA ALA A 77 -1.09 -23.91 26.27
C ALA A 77 0.15 -23.10 26.71
N SER A 78 -0.08 -21.87 27.20
CA SER A 78 0.33 -21.40 28.53
C SER A 78 0.06 -19.91 28.70
N GLN A 79 -0.56 -19.59 29.84
CA GLN A 79 -0.65 -18.27 30.47
C GLN A 79 -1.61 -17.27 29.82
N SER A 80 -2.72 -17.09 30.54
CA SER A 80 -3.56 -15.91 30.61
C SER A 80 -2.84 -14.61 30.23
N ARG A 81 -3.12 -14.17 29.01
CA ARG A 81 -3.10 -12.77 28.58
C ARG A 81 -4.46 -12.52 27.96
N GLU A 82 -5.05 -11.37 28.25
CA GLU A 82 -6.30 -10.90 27.65
C GLU A 82 -6.13 -10.90 26.12
N SER A 83 -6.58 -11.98 25.47
CA SER A 83 -6.63 -12.06 24.03
C SER A 83 -7.81 -11.20 23.59
N SER A 84 -7.56 -9.90 23.39
CA SER A 84 -8.48 -9.06 22.63
C SER A 84 -8.43 -9.55 21.19
N GLY A 85 -9.18 -10.61 20.89
CA GLY A 85 -9.24 -11.19 19.55
C GLY A 85 -9.63 -10.11 18.54
N LYS A 86 -8.76 -9.85 17.56
CA LYS A 86 -9.07 -8.92 16.47
C LYS A 86 -10.28 -9.48 15.71
N ALA A 87 -11.35 -8.70 15.64
CA ALA A 87 -12.50 -9.05 14.83
C ALA A 87 -12.07 -9.11 13.35
N SER A 88 -12.43 -10.19 12.66
CA SER A 88 -12.09 -10.42 11.25
C SER A 88 -13.35 -10.65 10.42
N ILE A 89 -13.37 -10.13 9.20
CA ILE A 89 -14.41 -10.37 8.21
C ILE A 89 -13.80 -11.25 7.12
N LEU A 90 -14.34 -12.46 6.96
CA LEU A 90 -13.90 -13.41 5.95
C LEU A 90 -14.91 -13.47 4.80
N ALA A 91 -14.41 -13.61 3.58
CA ALA A 91 -15.21 -13.76 2.37
C ALA A 91 -14.60 -14.81 1.41
N ARG A 92 -15.39 -15.22 0.42
CA ARG A 92 -14.87 -15.95 -0.75
C ARG A 92 -14.83 -14.98 -1.92
N TYR A 93 -13.69 -14.83 -2.57
CA TYR A 93 -13.55 -13.97 -3.73
C TYR A 93 -13.23 -14.79 -4.98
N SER A 94 -14.00 -14.61 -6.04
CA SER A 94 -13.72 -15.19 -7.35
C SER A 94 -13.35 -14.08 -8.33
N ASN A 95 -12.14 -14.13 -8.86
CA ASN A 95 -11.62 -13.18 -9.84
C ASN A 95 -10.87 -13.89 -10.98
N GLU A 96 -10.18 -13.13 -11.84
CA GLU A 96 -9.33 -13.68 -12.93
C GLU A 96 -8.28 -14.68 -12.42
N GLY A 97 -7.75 -14.48 -11.20
CA GLY A 97 -6.78 -15.37 -10.56
C GLY A 97 -7.37 -16.65 -9.99
N GLY A 98 -8.69 -16.85 -10.09
CA GLY A 98 -9.41 -18.00 -9.56
C GLY A 98 -10.19 -17.68 -8.29
N ILE A 99 -10.37 -18.70 -7.44
CA ILE A 99 -11.18 -18.59 -6.21
C ILE A 99 -10.26 -18.54 -4.99
N GLN A 100 -10.37 -17.48 -4.21
CA GLN A 100 -9.75 -17.33 -2.90
C GLN A 100 -10.79 -17.52 -1.80
N GLU A 101 -10.65 -18.62 -1.07
CA GLU A 101 -11.45 -18.91 0.12
C GLU A 101 -10.90 -18.20 1.36
N ASN A 102 -11.80 -17.80 2.27
CA ASN A 102 -11.46 -17.14 3.54
C ASN A 102 -10.55 -15.91 3.37
N LEU A 103 -10.77 -15.11 2.32
CA LEU A 103 -10.13 -13.82 2.15
C LEU A 103 -10.50 -12.92 3.34
N GLU A 104 -9.48 -12.42 4.03
CA GLU A 104 -9.61 -11.45 5.12
C GLU A 104 -9.83 -10.06 4.52
N LEU A 105 -10.93 -9.41 4.90
CA LEU A 105 -11.33 -8.12 4.35
C LEU A 105 -11.05 -6.92 5.26
N MET A 106 -10.76 -7.12 6.55
CA MET A 106 -10.62 -6.02 7.50
C MET A 106 -9.48 -5.08 7.15
N GLU A 107 -8.37 -5.57 6.61
CA GLU A 107 -7.27 -4.70 6.20
C GLU A 107 -7.68 -3.81 5.03
N SER A 108 -8.24 -4.39 3.96
CA SER A 108 -8.74 -3.64 2.81
C SER A 108 -9.89 -2.69 3.19
N LEU A 109 -10.82 -3.11 4.05
CA LEU A 109 -11.92 -2.27 4.53
C LEU A 109 -11.42 -1.13 5.42
N ALA A 110 -10.45 -1.36 6.29
CA ALA A 110 -9.88 -0.30 7.13
C ALA A 110 -9.14 0.74 6.28
N GLU A 111 -8.40 0.26 5.28
CA GLU A 111 -7.72 1.09 4.29
C GLU A 111 -8.69 1.96 3.50
N GLU A 112 -9.71 1.37 2.88
CA GLU A 112 -10.68 2.11 2.08
C GLU A 112 -11.51 3.07 2.94
N ALA A 113 -11.89 2.67 4.16
CA ALA A 113 -12.55 3.56 5.11
C ALA A 113 -11.66 4.77 5.47
N TYR A 114 -10.35 4.57 5.64
CA TYR A 114 -9.43 5.68 5.91
C TYR A 114 -9.32 6.62 4.70
N LEU A 115 -9.15 6.09 3.49
CA LEU A 115 -9.03 6.87 2.26
C LEU A 115 -10.31 7.62 1.89
N GLN A 116 -11.48 7.06 2.20
CA GLN A 116 -12.77 7.77 2.06
C GLN A 116 -12.84 9.01 2.95
N ASN A 117 -12.23 8.95 4.14
CA ASN A 117 -12.21 10.06 5.09
C ASN A 117 -11.01 11.02 4.90
N ASN A 118 -9.96 10.59 4.19
CA ASN A 118 -8.72 11.35 3.96
C ASN A 118 -8.29 11.23 2.49
N PRO A 119 -9.08 11.72 1.53
CA PRO A 119 -8.85 11.50 0.10
C PRO A 119 -7.49 12.01 -0.39
N GLU A 120 -6.96 13.07 0.22
CA GLU A 120 -5.65 13.67 -0.07
C GLU A 120 -4.47 12.73 0.25
N THR A 121 -4.69 11.68 1.05
CA THR A 121 -3.65 10.70 1.38
C THR A 121 -3.47 9.62 0.31
N ARG A 122 -4.39 9.52 -0.67
CA ARG A 122 -4.32 8.51 -1.74
C ARG A 122 -2.99 8.52 -2.51
N PRO A 123 -2.48 9.67 -3.01
CA PRO A 123 -1.22 9.69 -3.73
C PRO A 123 -0.05 9.25 -2.85
N ALA A 124 -0.05 9.66 -1.57
CA ALA A 124 0.98 9.27 -0.62
C ALA A 124 1.00 7.77 -0.35
N ARG A 125 -0.17 7.15 -0.20
CA ARG A 125 -0.26 5.69 0.01
C ARG A 125 0.08 4.89 -1.26
N ALA A 126 -0.34 5.35 -2.44
CA ALA A 126 0.11 4.78 -3.71
C ALA A 126 1.64 4.84 -3.86
N PHE A 127 2.25 5.98 -3.50
CA PHE A 127 3.70 6.15 -3.48
C PHE A 127 4.39 5.13 -2.55
N LEU A 128 3.83 4.84 -1.38
CA LEU A 128 4.37 3.83 -0.46
C LEU A 128 4.31 2.41 -1.04
N VAL A 129 3.25 2.06 -1.76
CA VAL A 129 3.14 0.76 -2.46
C VAL A 129 4.26 0.64 -3.50
N MET A 130 4.46 1.66 -4.33
CA MET A 130 5.56 1.71 -5.30
C MET A 130 6.93 1.62 -4.61
N CYS A 131 7.09 2.28 -3.46
CA CYS A 131 8.32 2.19 -2.66
C CYS A 131 8.61 0.77 -2.19
N SER A 132 7.58 0.05 -1.72
CA SER A 132 7.72 -1.33 -1.25
C SER A 132 8.03 -2.30 -2.40
N ALA A 133 7.43 -2.09 -3.57
CA ALA A 133 7.64 -2.89 -4.78
C ALA A 133 8.96 -2.58 -5.50
N GLY A 134 9.58 -1.42 -5.22
CA GLY A 134 10.76 -0.95 -5.94
C GLY A 134 10.45 -0.36 -7.32
N ASP A 135 9.19 0.03 -7.56
CA ASP A 135 8.77 0.66 -8.82
C ASP A 135 9.16 2.15 -8.84
N ILE A 136 10.40 2.40 -9.24
CA ILE A 136 10.96 3.76 -9.34
C ILE A 136 10.26 4.56 -10.44
N ALA A 137 9.87 3.92 -11.55
CA ALA A 137 9.24 4.63 -12.67
C ALA A 137 7.86 5.15 -12.25
N GLY A 138 6.99 4.26 -11.74
CA GLY A 138 5.67 4.65 -11.26
C GLY A 138 5.73 5.67 -10.12
N ALA A 139 6.68 5.53 -9.20
CA ALA A 139 6.87 6.51 -8.12
C ALA A 139 7.24 7.90 -8.64
N VAL A 140 8.08 7.98 -9.68
CA VAL A 140 8.48 9.25 -10.28
C VAL A 140 7.33 9.88 -11.07
N ASP A 141 6.63 9.08 -11.86
CA ASP A 141 5.48 9.54 -12.66
C ASP A 141 4.39 10.11 -11.74
N LEU A 142 4.06 9.41 -10.65
CA LEU A 142 3.10 9.89 -9.65
C LEU A 142 3.55 11.21 -8.99
N LEU A 143 4.84 11.37 -8.66
CA LEU A 143 5.34 12.62 -8.10
C LEU A 143 5.29 13.78 -9.11
N GLN A 144 5.52 13.50 -10.40
CA GLN A 144 5.42 14.50 -11.46
C GLN A 144 3.96 14.96 -11.65
N ASP A 145 3.01 14.03 -11.67
CA ASP A 145 1.59 14.32 -11.78
C ASP A 145 1.13 15.20 -10.61
N VAL A 146 1.44 14.80 -9.37
CA VAL A 146 1.15 15.58 -8.15
C VAL A 146 1.80 16.97 -8.21
N SER A 147 3.06 17.06 -8.65
CA SER A 147 3.75 18.34 -8.78
C SER A 147 3.09 19.24 -9.82
N SER A 148 2.58 18.67 -10.93
CA SER A 148 1.92 19.41 -12.01
C SER A 148 0.57 19.99 -11.57
N GLU A 149 -0.10 19.31 -10.64
CA GLU A 149 -1.33 19.76 -9.96
C GLU A 149 -1.06 20.81 -8.86
N GLY A 150 0.21 21.11 -8.58
CA GLY A 150 0.63 22.13 -7.60
C GLY A 150 0.63 21.66 -6.15
N HIS A 151 0.61 20.35 -5.92
CA HIS A 151 0.68 19.76 -4.58
C HIS A 151 2.14 19.65 -4.09
N ASP A 152 2.34 19.66 -2.76
CA ASP A 152 3.66 19.52 -2.15
C ASP A 152 4.15 18.07 -2.20
N ILE A 153 5.00 17.77 -3.18
CA ILE A 153 5.66 16.46 -3.32
C ILE A 153 6.48 16.06 -2.10
N GLY A 154 6.98 17.02 -1.32
CA GLY A 154 7.73 16.74 -0.10
C GLY A 154 6.88 16.11 0.99
N SER A 155 5.59 16.45 1.04
CA SER A 155 4.63 15.83 1.97
C SER A 155 4.38 14.36 1.62
N ILE A 156 4.41 14.00 0.33
CA ILE A 156 4.27 12.62 -0.15
C ILE A 156 5.53 11.81 0.15
N VAL A 157 6.71 12.30 -0.24
CA VAL A 157 7.98 11.55 -0.10
C VAL A 157 8.28 11.24 1.38
N ARG A 158 7.89 12.14 2.29
CA ARG A 158 8.08 12.01 3.74
C ARG A 158 6.85 11.51 4.49
N TYR A 159 5.80 11.12 3.78
CA TYR A 159 4.58 10.60 4.40
C TYR A 159 4.88 9.37 5.26
N GLN A 160 4.19 9.28 6.40
CA GLN A 160 4.23 8.15 7.32
C GLN A 160 2.81 7.60 7.45
N ASP A 161 2.60 6.34 7.08
CA ASP A 161 1.27 5.75 7.01
C ASP A 161 0.74 5.37 8.39
N PRO A 162 -0.34 6.00 8.90
CA PRO A 162 -0.94 5.63 10.18
C PRO A 162 -1.49 4.20 10.22
N LEU A 163 -1.86 3.63 9.06
CA LEU A 163 -2.32 2.24 8.96
C LEU A 163 -1.15 1.25 8.88
N GLY A 164 -0.01 1.70 8.37
CA GLY A 164 1.22 0.93 8.19
C GLY A 164 2.27 1.16 9.27
N ASP A 165 1.88 1.27 10.54
CA ASP A 165 2.80 1.49 11.68
C ASP A 165 3.64 2.77 11.58
N MET A 166 3.12 3.85 11.00
CA MET A 166 3.86 5.08 10.73
C MET A 166 5.12 4.87 9.87
N LYS A 167 5.20 3.78 9.11
CA LYS A 167 6.31 3.55 8.17
C LYS A 167 6.24 4.56 7.03
N SER A 168 7.41 5.06 6.65
CA SER A 168 7.58 5.85 5.42
C SER A 168 8.08 4.97 4.27
N GLY A 169 8.15 5.55 3.07
CA GLY A 169 8.67 4.84 1.89
C GLY A 169 10.06 4.27 2.14
N LEU A 170 10.91 5.00 2.88
CA LEU A 170 12.26 4.55 3.21
C LEU A 170 12.25 3.31 4.11
N HIS A 171 11.35 3.24 5.09
CA HIS A 171 11.22 2.06 5.94
C HIS A 171 10.81 0.84 5.11
N LEU A 172 9.78 1.00 4.27
CA LEU A 172 9.26 -0.08 3.43
C LEU A 172 10.31 -0.59 2.43
N SER A 173 11.01 0.30 1.74
CA SER A 173 12.05 -0.08 0.77
C SER A 173 13.26 -0.77 1.43
N VAL A 174 13.58 -0.43 2.68
CA VAL A 174 14.61 -1.15 3.45
C VAL A 174 14.13 -2.55 3.81
N GLU A 175 12.90 -2.69 4.32
CA GLU A 175 12.33 -4.00 4.68
C GLU A 175 12.24 -4.93 3.47
N THR A 176 11.86 -4.41 2.30
CA THR A 176 11.76 -5.16 1.04
C THR A 176 13.07 -5.22 0.25
N GLN A 177 14.17 -4.70 0.80
CA GLN A 177 15.53 -4.74 0.23
C GLN A 177 15.67 -4.08 -1.16
N GLN A 178 14.84 -3.08 -1.44
CA GLN A 178 14.81 -2.36 -2.71
C GLN A 178 15.90 -1.27 -2.77
N VAL A 179 17.15 -1.67 -3.02
CA VAL A 179 18.34 -0.79 -3.01
C VAL A 179 18.17 0.44 -3.90
N GLY A 180 17.63 0.27 -5.11
CA GLY A 180 17.39 1.37 -6.04
C GLY A 180 16.42 2.41 -5.48
N MET A 181 15.32 1.96 -4.90
CA MET A 181 14.34 2.85 -4.28
C MET A 181 14.89 3.54 -3.02
N VAL A 182 15.68 2.83 -2.20
CA VAL A 182 16.37 3.45 -1.05
C VAL A 182 17.26 4.60 -1.52
N LEU A 183 18.07 4.39 -2.57
CA LEU A 183 18.90 5.46 -3.14
C LEU A 183 18.06 6.60 -3.71
N THR A 184 16.97 6.31 -4.41
CA THR A 184 16.03 7.32 -4.92
C THR A 184 15.45 8.18 -3.79
N LEU A 185 14.98 7.57 -2.71
CA LEU A 185 14.40 8.27 -1.57
C LEU A 185 15.44 9.12 -0.81
N LEU A 186 16.66 8.60 -0.64
CA LEU A 186 17.77 9.36 -0.07
C LEU A 186 18.14 10.54 -0.96
N TRP A 187 18.20 10.35 -2.28
CA TRP A 187 18.47 11.43 -3.23
C TRP A 187 17.39 12.52 -3.15
N LEU A 188 16.12 12.12 -3.13
CA LEU A 188 14.98 13.04 -3.10
C LEU A 188 14.93 13.86 -1.81
N SER A 189 15.13 13.25 -0.63
CA SER A 189 14.75 13.89 0.64
C SER A 189 15.72 13.67 1.81
N SER A 190 17.01 13.44 1.56
CA SER A 190 18.05 13.45 2.61
C SER A 190 19.04 14.61 2.45
N SER A 191 19.74 14.96 3.54
CA SER A 191 20.85 15.90 3.50
C SER A 191 22.17 15.28 3.03
N LEU A 192 22.17 14.02 2.59
CA LEU A 192 23.38 13.30 2.17
C LEU A 192 24.03 14.00 0.95
N PRO A 193 25.33 14.35 0.99
CA PRO A 193 26.05 14.92 -0.14
C PRO A 193 25.92 14.10 -1.42
N ALA A 194 25.98 14.75 -2.58
CA ALA A 194 25.88 14.06 -3.87
C ALA A 194 27.04 13.10 -4.12
N GLU A 195 28.24 13.41 -3.61
CA GLU A 195 29.44 12.56 -3.72
C GLU A 195 29.32 11.21 -3.00
N ASP A 196 28.38 11.06 -2.07
CA ASP A 196 28.15 9.80 -1.35
C ASP A 196 27.25 8.83 -2.15
N PHE A 197 26.72 9.26 -3.31
CA PHE A 197 25.89 8.42 -4.17
C PHE A 197 26.73 7.75 -5.26
N PRO A 198 26.40 6.50 -5.66
CA PRO A 198 27.08 5.84 -6.76
C PRO A 198 26.94 6.60 -8.09
N ASP A 199 28.02 6.75 -8.86
CA ASP A 199 28.03 7.44 -10.16
C ASP A 199 26.94 6.93 -11.12
N LEU A 200 26.72 5.61 -11.15
CA LEU A 200 25.69 5.00 -11.99
C LEU A 200 24.28 5.46 -11.60
N PHE A 201 24.04 5.64 -10.31
CA PHE A 201 22.76 6.17 -9.81
C PHE A 201 22.61 7.64 -10.21
N LEU A 202 23.65 8.47 -10.03
CA LEU A 202 23.61 9.90 -10.37
C LEU A 202 23.29 10.13 -11.86
N ARG A 203 23.90 9.37 -12.77
CA ARG A 203 23.60 9.44 -14.21
C ARG A 203 22.14 9.07 -14.50
N SER A 204 21.66 8.01 -13.87
CA SER A 204 20.26 7.58 -14.05
C SER A 204 19.27 8.61 -13.50
N ALA A 205 19.60 9.24 -12.37
CA ALA A 205 18.80 10.32 -11.80
C ALA A 205 18.75 11.54 -12.73
N GLU A 206 19.88 11.94 -13.32
CA GLU A 206 19.96 13.02 -14.29
C GLU A 206 19.14 12.73 -15.56
N GLU A 207 19.28 11.53 -16.13
CA GLU A 207 18.51 11.09 -17.31
C GLU A 207 17.00 11.11 -17.07
N LYS A 208 16.57 10.81 -15.84
CA LYS A 208 15.16 10.82 -15.41
C LYS A 208 14.69 12.19 -14.92
N GLY A 209 15.54 13.21 -14.94
CA GLY A 209 15.21 14.54 -14.43
C GLY A 209 14.90 14.58 -12.94
N LEU A 210 15.43 13.63 -12.16
CA LEU A 210 15.18 13.53 -10.73
C LEU A 210 15.91 14.63 -9.97
N GLY A 211 15.19 15.69 -9.62
CA GLY A 211 15.67 16.75 -8.74
C GLY A 211 15.78 16.30 -7.28
N ARG A 212 16.37 17.16 -6.44
CA ARG A 212 16.37 17.01 -4.99
C ARG A 212 15.36 17.95 -4.35
N LEU A 213 14.69 17.51 -3.30
CA LEU A 213 13.85 18.38 -2.47
C LEU A 213 14.73 19.20 -1.53
N GLY A 214 14.27 20.41 -1.21
CA GLY A 214 14.87 21.18 -0.11
C GLY A 214 14.63 20.46 1.21
N VAL A 215 15.71 20.09 1.91
CA VAL A 215 15.65 19.43 3.23
C VAL A 215 15.91 20.49 4.31
N GLN A 216 14.87 20.91 5.00
CA GLN A 216 15.00 21.76 6.20
C GLN A 216 15.41 20.92 7.41
N PRO A 217 15.92 21.53 8.50
CA PRO A 217 16.17 20.82 9.75
C PRO A 217 14.95 20.00 10.20
N GLY A 218 15.15 18.71 10.47
CA GLY A 218 14.09 17.79 10.87
C GLY A 218 13.25 17.20 9.73
N GLN A 219 13.53 17.55 8.46
CA GLN A 219 12.85 16.97 7.29
C GLN A 219 13.71 15.91 6.57
N ASP A 220 14.86 15.55 7.11
CA ASP A 220 15.65 14.47 6.54
C ASP A 220 14.91 13.14 6.70
N ILE A 221 14.64 12.47 5.58
CA ILE A 221 13.89 11.23 5.53
C ILE A 221 14.52 10.10 6.37
N ARG A 222 15.84 10.14 6.60
CA ARG A 222 16.57 9.17 7.44
C ARG A 222 16.14 9.26 8.90
N GLY A 223 15.76 10.45 9.35
CA GLY A 223 15.36 10.73 10.73
C GLY A 223 13.93 10.31 11.08
N LEU A 224 13.11 9.92 10.09
CA LEU A 224 11.74 9.47 10.32
C LEU A 224 11.73 8.19 11.15
N ARG A 225 10.71 8.05 12.01
CA ARG A 225 10.56 6.93 12.93
C ARG A 225 9.19 6.29 12.80
N ASP A 226 9.17 4.96 12.72
CA ASP A 226 7.93 4.19 12.78
C ASP A 226 7.25 4.26 14.17
N SER A 227 6.12 3.57 14.33
CA SER A 227 5.33 3.52 15.56
C SER A 227 6.11 2.96 16.76
N GLN A 228 7.17 2.18 16.50
CA GLN A 228 8.07 1.60 17.50
C GLN A 228 9.30 2.47 17.75
N GLY A 229 9.38 3.66 17.15
CA GLY A 229 10.51 4.57 17.28
C GLY A 229 11.73 4.18 16.45
N ARG A 230 11.62 3.19 15.56
CA ARG A 230 12.73 2.69 14.74
C ARG A 230 12.90 3.54 13.49
N THR A 231 14.15 3.80 13.12
CA THR A 231 14.51 4.43 11.84
C THR A 231 14.77 3.39 10.76
N ALA A 232 14.88 3.81 9.51
CA ALA A 232 15.36 2.98 8.41
C ALA A 232 16.73 2.32 8.70
N GLU A 233 17.64 3.03 9.37
CA GLU A 233 18.92 2.48 9.85
C GLU A 233 18.71 1.30 10.82
N THR A 234 17.77 1.45 11.75
CA THR A 234 17.44 0.41 12.74
C THR A 234 16.89 -0.84 12.05
N LEU A 235 16.03 -0.66 11.04
CA LEU A 235 15.47 -1.76 10.25
C LEU A 235 16.54 -2.47 9.42
N ALA A 236 17.44 -1.71 8.77
CA ALA A 236 18.54 -2.28 8.00
C ALA A 236 19.50 -3.11 8.87
N LYS A 237 19.67 -2.75 10.15
CA LYS A 237 20.44 -3.55 11.11
C LYS A 237 19.79 -4.88 11.47
N GLN A 238 18.46 -4.94 11.45
CA GLN A 238 17.71 -6.15 11.82
C GLN A 238 17.59 -7.13 10.65
N ASN A 239 17.62 -6.63 9.41
CA ASN A 239 17.44 -7.43 8.20
C ASN A 239 18.66 -7.29 7.27
N HIS A 240 19.68 -8.12 7.49
CA HIS A 240 20.89 -8.15 6.66
C HIS A 240 20.55 -8.62 5.24
N GLY A 241 20.75 -7.75 4.26
CA GLY A 241 20.49 -8.02 2.85
C GLY A 241 21.22 -7.05 1.91
N PRO A 242 20.79 -6.91 0.64
CA PRO A 242 21.38 -5.99 -0.32
C PRO A 242 21.56 -4.55 0.19
N VAL A 243 20.64 -4.06 1.03
CA VAL A 243 20.68 -2.71 1.61
C VAL A 243 21.80 -2.55 2.65
N TRP A 244 22.32 -3.63 3.22
CA TRP A 244 23.39 -3.61 4.24
C TRP A 244 24.62 -2.82 3.80
N LYS A 245 24.99 -2.87 2.51
CA LYS A 245 26.13 -2.11 1.98
C LYS A 245 25.94 -0.60 2.09
N LEU A 246 24.70 -0.11 1.96
CA LEU A 246 24.37 1.31 2.12
C LEU A 246 24.47 1.71 3.60
N LEU A 247 24.09 0.81 4.51
CA LEU A 247 24.25 1.02 5.94
C LEU A 247 25.74 1.11 6.32
N GLU A 248 26.59 0.20 5.83
CA GLU A 248 28.04 0.22 6.08
C GLU A 248 28.71 1.49 5.55
N ALA A 249 28.21 2.04 4.44
CA ALA A 249 28.65 3.32 3.90
C ALA A 249 28.14 4.53 4.69
N GLY A 250 27.32 4.32 5.73
CA GLY A 250 26.75 5.40 6.56
C GLY A 250 25.55 6.11 5.95
N ALA A 251 25.08 5.72 4.76
CA ALA A 251 24.06 6.43 4.00
C ALA A 251 22.69 6.50 4.70
N LEU A 252 22.38 5.54 5.59
CA LEU A 252 21.12 5.49 6.33
C LEU A 252 21.18 6.21 7.69
N THR A 253 22.35 6.61 8.15
CA THR A 253 22.51 7.24 9.47
C THR A 253 22.07 8.71 9.37
N PRO A 254 21.09 9.17 10.19
CA PRO A 254 20.73 10.57 10.24
C PRO A 254 21.93 11.41 10.71
N GLN A 255 22.15 12.57 10.09
CA GLN A 255 23.12 13.55 10.61
C GLN A 255 22.36 14.45 11.60
N GLU A 256 22.89 14.57 12.83
CA GLU A 256 22.36 15.47 13.87
C GLU A 256 22.60 16.96 13.55
#